data_AF-A0A5S9LZB9-F1
#
_entry.id   AF-A0A5S9LZB9-F1
#
_cell.length_a   1.000
_cell.length_b   1.000
_cell.length_c   1.000
_cell.angle_alpha   90.00
_cell.angle_beta   90.00
_cell.angle_gamma   90.00
#
_symmetry.space_group_name_H-M   'P 1'
#
loop_
_entity.id
_entity.type
_entity.pdbx_description
1 polymer ?
#
loop_
_entity_poly.entity_id
_entity_poly.type
_entity_poly.pdbx_seq_one_letter_code
_entity_poly.pdbx_strand_id
1 'polypeptide(L)'
;MALYFATSITSQKRGNFEGENIPHTISTSSFEDIKASFFFDDKTLQSKLQEARHILQSVRQQRPAPLVDDKVLTSWNGLMIAALAKAGRVFDADEAISMAKQAMSFLETHLVQHDRLMVRYREGDVKHLGFIEDYAHMLKAYMSLYEATFELAWLEKAAAIAENMFELFWDKEKGAFFFSGSDAEALLVREKEVYDGAMPSGNSTALHQLF
;
A
#
# COMPACT_ATOMS: atom_id res chain seq x y z
N MET A 1 16.00 -32.06 -0.39
CA MET A 1 15.10 -31.48 0.63
C MET A 1 14.67 -32.60 1.57
N ALA A 2 14.65 -32.37 2.89
CA ALA A 2 14.35 -33.42 3.86
C ALA A 2 12.87 -33.84 3.84
N LEU A 3 12.59 -35.13 4.06
CA LEU A 3 11.27 -35.74 3.85
C LEU A 3 10.17 -35.06 4.68
N TYR A 4 10.44 -34.72 5.95
CA TYR A 4 9.51 -34.03 6.85
C TYR A 4 9.05 -32.67 6.32
N PHE A 5 9.94 -31.95 5.62
CA PHE A 5 9.64 -30.65 5.07
C PHE A 5 8.79 -30.80 3.81
N ALA A 6 9.07 -31.80 2.97
CA ALA A 6 8.21 -32.16 1.84
C ALA A 6 6.79 -32.53 2.28
N THR A 7 6.61 -33.21 3.42
CA THR A 7 5.28 -33.50 4.00
C THR A 7 4.56 -32.24 4.50
N SER A 8 5.31 -31.23 4.93
CA SER A 8 4.78 -29.94 5.40
C SER A 8 4.47 -28.93 4.29
N ILE A 9 4.99 -29.09 3.06
CA ILE A 9 4.81 -28.14 1.95
C ILE A 9 4.65 -28.79 0.55
N THR A 10 4.14 -30.03 0.47
CA THR A 10 3.77 -30.75 -0.77
C THR A 10 4.84 -30.82 -1.88
N SER A 11 6.13 -30.90 -1.52
CA SER A 11 7.20 -31.06 -2.52
C SER A 11 7.41 -32.53 -2.91
N GLN A 12 7.38 -32.83 -4.21
CA GLN A 12 7.54 -34.18 -4.76
C GLN A 12 8.72 -34.26 -5.74
N LYS A 13 9.32 -35.45 -5.87
CA LYS A 13 10.44 -35.71 -6.80
C LYS A 13 10.11 -35.39 -8.26
N ARG A 14 8.85 -35.52 -8.67
CA ARG A 14 8.36 -35.26 -10.04
C ARG A 14 7.87 -33.81 -10.23
N GLY A 15 7.84 -33.00 -9.16
CA GLY A 15 7.08 -31.75 -9.14
C GLY A 15 5.58 -32.01 -8.99
N ASN A 16 4.88 -31.03 -8.42
CA ASN A 16 3.42 -31.03 -8.27
C ASN A 16 2.70 -30.11 -9.28
N PHE A 17 3.45 -29.34 -10.09
CA PHE A 17 2.90 -28.51 -11.16
C PHE A 17 3.88 -28.45 -12.33
N GLU A 18 3.46 -28.90 -13.52
CA GLU A 18 4.25 -28.85 -14.77
C GLU A 18 5.69 -29.42 -14.66
N GLY A 19 5.90 -30.43 -13.79
CA GLY A 19 7.23 -31.00 -13.56
C GLY A 19 8.07 -30.24 -12.52
N GLU A 20 7.58 -29.08 -12.06
CA GLU A 20 8.17 -28.23 -11.04
C GLU A 20 7.45 -28.37 -9.69
N ASN A 21 8.15 -28.00 -8.62
CA ASN A 21 7.56 -27.93 -7.28
C ASN A 21 7.06 -26.50 -7.00
N ILE A 22 5.74 -26.35 -6.84
CA ILE A 22 5.09 -25.17 -6.25
C ILE A 22 4.67 -25.55 -4.82
N PRO A 23 5.46 -25.18 -3.79
CA PRO A 23 5.15 -25.59 -2.44
C PRO A 23 3.89 -24.91 -1.90
N HIS A 24 2.97 -25.70 -1.33
CA HIS A 24 1.76 -25.18 -0.66
C HIS A 24 1.39 -26.00 0.58
N THR A 25 0.58 -25.42 1.45
CA THR A 25 0.13 -26.02 2.73
C THR A 25 -1.31 -26.55 2.70
N ILE A 26 -2.00 -26.46 1.56
CA ILE A 26 -3.45 -26.78 1.41
C ILE A 26 -3.79 -28.25 1.74
N SER A 27 -2.82 -29.17 1.70
CA SER A 27 -3.05 -30.61 1.95
C SER A 27 -1.89 -31.26 2.71
N THR A 28 -1.32 -30.54 3.67
CA THR A 28 -0.14 -30.99 4.42
C THR A 28 -0.53 -31.56 5.76
N SER A 29 0.21 -32.58 6.21
CA SER A 29 0.09 -33.15 7.55
C SER A 29 0.15 -32.07 8.61
N SER A 30 -0.64 -32.19 9.68
CA SER A 30 -0.57 -31.25 10.80
C SER A 30 0.82 -31.30 11.46
N PHE A 31 1.17 -30.28 12.23
CA PHE A 31 2.41 -30.29 13.01
C PHE A 31 2.49 -31.51 13.93
N GLU A 32 1.35 -31.94 14.50
CA GLU A 32 1.27 -33.14 15.33
C GLU A 32 1.53 -34.42 14.53
N ASP A 33 0.97 -34.53 13.33
CA ASP A 33 1.20 -35.69 12.46
C ASP A 33 2.67 -35.82 12.03
N ILE A 34 3.33 -34.69 11.79
CA ILE A 34 4.76 -34.66 11.43
C ILE A 34 5.61 -35.06 12.63
N LYS A 35 5.31 -34.53 13.83
CA LYS A 35 5.99 -34.94 15.07
C LYS A 35 5.85 -36.44 15.31
N ALA A 36 4.64 -36.98 15.18
CA ALA A 36 4.37 -38.40 15.35
C ALA A 36 5.09 -39.27 14.31
N SER A 37 5.06 -38.86 13.03
CA SER A 37 5.65 -39.65 11.93
C SER A 37 7.17 -39.69 11.96
N PHE A 38 7.82 -38.65 12.48
CA PHE A 38 9.28 -38.53 12.52
C PHE A 38 9.86 -38.58 13.95
N PHE A 39 9.03 -38.85 14.95
CA PHE A 39 9.40 -38.89 16.38
C PHE A 39 10.13 -37.62 16.85
N PHE A 40 9.66 -36.45 16.40
CA PHE A 40 10.22 -35.16 16.81
C PHE A 40 9.47 -34.59 18.01
N ASP A 41 10.20 -33.96 18.91
CA ASP A 41 9.62 -32.99 19.85
C ASP A 41 9.43 -31.62 19.16
N ASP A 42 8.73 -30.69 19.84
CA ASP A 42 8.43 -29.36 19.30
C ASP A 42 9.70 -28.58 18.94
N LYS A 43 10.72 -28.65 19.79
CA LYS A 43 11.98 -27.92 19.60
C LYS A 43 12.75 -28.43 18.39
N THR A 44 12.78 -29.75 18.20
CA THR A 44 13.43 -30.43 17.08
C THR A 44 12.71 -30.11 15.78
N LEU A 45 11.37 -30.19 15.76
CA LEU A 45 10.60 -29.85 14.57
C LEU A 45 10.80 -28.37 14.19
N GLN A 46 10.72 -27.45 15.14
CA GLN A 46 10.97 -26.02 14.88
C GLN A 46 12.37 -25.77 14.33
N SER A 47 13.40 -26.37 14.94
CA SER A 47 14.78 -26.26 14.46
C SER A 47 14.94 -26.79 13.03
N LYS A 48 14.33 -27.94 12.74
CA LYS A 48 14.34 -28.58 11.41
C LYS A 48 13.61 -27.77 10.34
N LEU A 49 12.50 -27.12 10.69
CA LEU A 49 11.78 -26.21 9.80
C LEU A 49 12.56 -24.92 9.55
N GLN A 50 13.21 -24.38 10.58
CA GLN A 50 14.05 -23.19 10.45
C GLN A 50 15.27 -23.46 9.55
N GLU A 51 15.93 -24.61 9.72
CA GLU A 51 17.01 -25.09 8.84
C GLU A 51 16.53 -25.17 7.39
N ALA A 52 15.37 -25.79 7.15
CA ALA A 52 14.80 -25.92 5.81
C ALA A 52 14.43 -24.57 5.19
N ARG A 53 13.86 -23.64 5.97
CA ARG A 53 13.58 -22.26 5.54
C ARG A 53 14.86 -21.54 5.12
N HIS A 54 15.93 -21.66 5.90
CA HIS A 54 17.21 -21.05 5.56
C HIS A 54 17.77 -21.60 4.25
N ILE A 55 17.75 -22.92 4.06
CA ILE A 55 18.19 -23.56 2.80
C ILE A 55 17.36 -23.05 1.61
N LEU A 56 16.03 -23.03 1.72
CA LEU A 56 15.16 -22.51 0.66
C LEU A 56 15.41 -21.02 0.38
N GLN A 57 15.61 -20.22 1.42
CA GLN A 57 15.89 -18.80 1.30
C GLN A 57 17.22 -18.56 0.57
N SER A 58 18.29 -19.29 0.93
CA SER A 58 19.58 -19.19 0.25
C SER A 58 19.47 -19.54 -1.24
N VAL A 59 18.70 -20.57 -1.60
CA VAL A 59 18.45 -20.93 -3.01
C VAL A 59 17.61 -19.84 -3.70
N ARG A 60 16.57 -19.32 -3.04
CA ARG A 60 15.72 -18.25 -3.60
C ARG A 60 16.53 -16.97 -3.86
N GLN A 61 17.47 -16.63 -3.00
CA GLN A 61 18.34 -15.46 -3.14
C GLN A 61 19.27 -15.52 -4.36
N GLN A 62 19.51 -16.70 -4.93
CA GLN A 62 20.28 -16.85 -6.18
C GLN A 62 19.47 -16.48 -7.43
N ARG A 63 18.13 -16.39 -7.31
CA ARG A 63 17.27 -15.96 -8.42
C ARG A 63 17.34 -14.44 -8.54
N PRO A 64 17.37 -13.89 -9.77
CA PRO A 64 17.13 -12.46 -9.95
C PRO A 64 15.85 -12.06 -9.22
N ALA A 65 15.94 -11.04 -8.37
CA ALA A 65 14.75 -10.52 -7.71
C ALA A 65 13.77 -10.01 -8.78
N PRO A 66 12.46 -10.23 -8.61
CA PRO A 66 11.47 -9.56 -9.45
C PRO A 66 11.72 -8.06 -9.44
N LEU A 67 11.49 -7.40 -10.58
CA LEU A 67 11.50 -5.95 -10.63
C LEU A 67 10.45 -5.43 -9.63
N VAL A 68 10.88 -4.56 -8.74
CA VAL A 68 10.00 -3.85 -7.82
C VAL A 68 9.77 -2.47 -8.40
N ASP A 69 8.50 -2.05 -8.48
CA ASP A 69 8.21 -0.64 -8.70
C ASP A 69 8.49 0.10 -7.39
N ASP A 70 9.57 0.87 -7.37
CA ASP A 70 10.08 1.65 -6.25
C ASP A 70 9.61 3.11 -6.29
N LYS A 71 8.63 3.42 -7.14
CA LYS A 71 7.98 4.73 -7.15
C LYS A 71 7.22 4.97 -5.85
N VAL A 72 7.36 6.17 -5.31
CA VAL A 72 6.47 6.69 -4.27
C VAL A 72 5.32 7.41 -4.97
N LEU A 73 4.11 6.86 -4.88
CA LEU A 73 2.89 7.43 -5.46
C LEU A 73 2.09 8.19 -4.40
N THR A 74 1.65 9.40 -4.71
CA THR A 74 0.90 10.26 -3.78
C THR A 74 -0.39 9.58 -3.32
N SER A 75 -1.25 9.14 -4.23
CA SER A 75 -2.51 8.47 -3.89
C SER A 75 -2.33 7.25 -2.98
N TRP A 76 -1.39 6.36 -3.29
CA TRP A 76 -1.16 5.12 -2.53
C TRP A 76 -0.56 5.40 -1.16
N ASN A 77 0.37 6.36 -1.07
CA ASN A 77 0.92 6.77 0.21
C ASN A 77 -0.12 7.50 1.06
N GLY A 78 -1.02 8.28 0.47
CA GLY A 78 -2.15 8.86 1.17
C GLY A 78 -3.05 7.81 1.83
N LEU A 79 -3.37 6.72 1.11
CA LEU A 79 -4.09 5.57 1.68
C LEU A 79 -3.33 4.90 2.82
N MET A 80 -2.02 4.66 2.64
CA MET A 80 -1.16 4.07 3.67
C MET A 80 -1.09 4.94 4.93
N ILE A 81 -0.89 6.25 4.78
CA ILE A 81 -0.82 7.21 5.88
C ILE A 81 -2.14 7.23 6.65
N ALA A 82 -3.27 7.29 5.94
CA ALA A 82 -4.60 7.24 6.56
C ALA A 82 -4.79 5.94 7.37
N ALA A 83 -4.34 4.80 6.84
CA ALA A 83 -4.41 3.52 7.53
C ALA A 83 -3.52 3.47 8.77
N LEU A 84 -2.27 3.95 8.68
CA LEU A 84 -1.33 4.02 9.80
C LEU A 84 -1.83 4.94 10.91
N ALA A 85 -2.34 6.12 10.56
CA ALA A 85 -2.90 7.07 11.52
C ALA A 85 -4.12 6.47 12.24
N LYS A 86 -5.02 5.83 11.49
CA LYS A 86 -6.19 5.13 12.08
C LYS A 86 -5.77 3.97 12.97
N ALA A 87 -4.80 3.15 12.55
CA ALA A 87 -4.29 2.05 13.36
C ALA A 87 -3.65 2.57 14.65
N GLY A 88 -2.84 3.63 14.56
CA GLY A 88 -2.25 4.30 15.71
C GLY A 88 -3.29 4.76 16.72
N ARG A 89 -4.37 5.40 16.26
CA ARG A 89 -5.49 5.85 17.10
C ARG A 89 -6.29 4.71 17.74
N VAL A 90 -6.52 3.62 17.02
CA VAL A 90 -7.40 2.53 17.48
C VAL A 90 -6.68 1.53 18.39
N PHE A 91 -5.39 1.32 18.15
CA PHE A 91 -4.58 0.33 18.88
C PHE A 91 -3.57 0.95 19.84
N ASP A 92 -3.62 2.27 20.07
CA ASP A 92 -2.65 3.02 20.89
C ASP A 92 -1.19 2.77 20.46
N ALA A 93 -0.96 2.76 19.15
CA ALA A 93 0.34 2.48 18.53
C ALA A 93 1.03 3.76 18.05
N ASP A 94 1.71 4.47 18.96
CA ASP A 94 2.42 5.73 18.67
C ASP A 94 3.44 5.60 17.52
N GLU A 95 4.06 4.43 17.37
CA GLU A 95 4.97 4.14 16.26
C GLU A 95 4.27 4.25 14.90
N ALA A 96 3.02 3.77 14.78
CA ALA A 96 2.25 3.88 13.55
C ALA A 96 1.92 5.35 13.21
N ILE A 97 1.60 6.17 14.21
CA ILE A 97 1.40 7.62 14.04
C ILE A 97 2.69 8.30 13.59
N SER A 98 3.82 7.93 14.19
CA SER A 98 5.14 8.46 13.81
C SER A 98 5.49 8.11 12.35
N MET A 99 5.26 6.87 11.93
CA MET A 99 5.43 6.44 10.54
C MET A 99 4.53 7.23 9.58
N ALA A 100 3.26 7.44 9.95
CA ALA A 100 2.31 8.21 9.17
C ALA A 100 2.79 9.67 8.96
N LYS A 101 3.26 10.32 10.03
CA LYS A 101 3.81 11.68 9.97
C LYS A 101 5.08 11.77 9.13
N GLN A 102 5.99 10.81 9.25
CA GLN A 102 7.22 10.76 8.46
C GLN A 102 6.92 10.61 6.96
N ALA A 103 6.02 9.69 6.61
CA ALA A 103 5.57 9.51 5.23
C ALA A 103 4.88 10.78 4.70
N MET A 104 4.01 11.41 5.49
CA MET A 104 3.36 12.67 5.11
C MET A 104 4.37 13.79 4.85
N SER A 105 5.35 13.95 5.76
CA SER A 105 6.43 14.94 5.59
C SER A 105 7.24 14.68 4.31
N PHE A 106 7.48 13.42 3.95
CA PHE A 106 8.11 13.08 2.68
C PHE A 106 7.29 13.56 1.48
N LEU A 107 5.98 13.27 1.45
CA LEU A 107 5.08 13.70 0.37
C LEU A 107 5.05 15.22 0.27
N GLU A 108 4.86 15.94 1.38
CA GLU A 108 4.84 17.41 1.40
C GLU A 108 6.15 18.02 0.88
N THR A 109 7.29 17.44 1.27
CA THR A 109 8.61 17.97 0.91
C THR A 109 8.95 17.75 -0.57
N HIS A 110 8.56 16.61 -1.15
CA HIS A 110 9.03 16.20 -2.47
C HIS A 110 7.95 16.24 -3.56
N LEU A 111 6.70 16.00 -3.20
CA LEU A 111 5.58 15.86 -4.13
C LEU A 111 4.68 17.09 -4.15
N VAL A 112 4.96 18.13 -3.37
CA VAL A 112 4.37 19.46 -3.57
C VAL A 112 5.43 20.35 -4.22
N GLN A 113 5.24 20.73 -5.48
CA GLN A 113 6.14 21.58 -6.23
C GLN A 113 5.39 22.77 -6.83
N HIS A 114 5.88 23.99 -6.57
CA HIS A 114 5.26 25.23 -7.07
C HIS A 114 3.75 25.27 -6.77
N ASP A 115 3.38 24.94 -5.53
CA ASP A 115 1.99 24.86 -5.04
C ASP A 115 1.10 23.83 -5.77
N ARG A 116 1.69 22.87 -6.49
CA ARG A 116 0.98 21.74 -7.09
C ARG A 116 1.44 20.40 -6.57
N LEU A 117 0.47 19.56 -6.25
CA LEU A 117 0.71 18.17 -5.91
C LEU A 117 1.09 17.39 -7.16
N MET A 118 2.07 16.53 -7.04
CA MET A 118 2.64 15.71 -8.10
C MET A 118 2.25 14.25 -7.88
N VAL A 119 2.16 13.45 -8.95
CA VAL A 119 1.72 12.05 -8.86
C VAL A 119 2.77 11.18 -8.19
N ARG A 120 4.05 11.34 -8.57
CA ARG A 120 5.07 10.35 -8.23
C ARG A 120 6.48 10.91 -8.07
N TYR A 121 7.22 10.27 -7.16
CA TYR A 121 8.63 10.46 -6.91
C TYR A 121 9.38 9.14 -7.16
N ARG A 122 10.56 9.22 -7.78
CA ARG A 122 11.46 8.08 -7.95
C ARG A 122 12.90 8.57 -8.06
N GLU A 123 13.76 8.19 -7.11
CA GLU A 123 15.20 8.50 -7.15
C GLU A 123 15.52 9.99 -7.43
N GLY A 124 14.78 10.91 -6.81
CA GLY A 124 14.93 12.36 -7.01
C GLY A 124 14.14 12.94 -8.19
N ASP A 125 13.62 12.10 -9.07
CA ASP A 125 12.77 12.51 -10.19
C ASP A 125 11.30 12.60 -9.76
N VAL A 126 10.71 13.78 -9.90
CA VAL A 126 9.30 14.06 -9.61
C VAL A 126 8.59 14.39 -10.92
N LYS A 127 7.48 13.71 -11.21
CA LYS A 127 6.76 13.91 -12.47
C LYS A 127 5.25 13.83 -12.31
N HIS A 128 4.60 14.47 -13.31
CA HIS A 128 3.16 14.52 -13.56
C HIS A 128 2.39 15.33 -12.51
N LEU A 129 1.52 16.20 -12.99
CA LEU A 129 0.57 16.92 -12.14
C LEU A 129 -0.40 15.91 -11.54
N GLY A 130 -0.68 16.05 -10.24
CA GLY A 130 -1.59 15.18 -9.50
C GLY A 130 -3.01 15.25 -10.05
N PHE A 131 -3.67 14.11 -10.03
CA PHE A 131 -5.07 13.94 -10.39
C PHE A 131 -5.97 14.13 -9.16
N ILE A 132 -7.29 14.14 -9.37
CA ILE A 132 -8.24 14.24 -8.26
C ILE A 132 -8.03 13.14 -7.20
N GLU A 133 -7.60 11.95 -7.61
CA GLU A 133 -7.30 10.86 -6.67
C GLU A 133 -6.15 11.18 -5.73
N ASP A 134 -5.08 11.82 -6.20
CA ASP A 134 -3.92 12.17 -5.39
C ASP A 134 -4.34 13.17 -4.32
N TYR A 135 -5.13 14.17 -4.72
CA TYR A 135 -5.67 15.18 -3.83
C TYR A 135 -6.64 14.59 -2.80
N ALA A 136 -7.59 13.75 -3.22
CA ALA A 136 -8.59 13.16 -2.34
C ALA A 136 -7.96 12.22 -1.29
N HIS A 137 -6.96 11.43 -1.69
CA HIS A 137 -6.25 10.55 -0.77
C HIS A 137 -5.31 11.32 0.18
N MET A 138 -4.71 12.41 -0.28
CA MET A 138 -3.93 13.32 0.57
C MET A 138 -4.83 14.04 1.59
N LEU A 139 -6.02 14.50 1.18
CA LEU A 139 -7.05 15.04 2.07
C LEU A 139 -7.43 14.02 3.16
N LYS A 140 -7.72 12.78 2.76
CA LYS A 140 -8.03 11.69 3.70
C LYS A 140 -6.90 11.43 4.70
N ALA A 141 -5.65 11.51 4.24
CA ALA A 141 -4.48 11.34 5.08
C ALA A 141 -4.35 12.47 6.12
N TYR A 142 -4.55 13.73 5.73
CA TYR A 142 -4.60 14.86 6.66
C TYR A 142 -5.70 14.74 7.70
N MET A 143 -6.92 14.40 7.26
CA MET A 143 -8.06 14.17 8.17
C MET A 143 -7.76 13.05 9.16
N SER A 144 -7.17 11.95 8.70
CA SER A 144 -6.81 10.82 9.56
C SER A 144 -5.71 11.16 10.57
N LEU A 145 -4.72 11.97 10.18
CA LEU A 145 -3.69 12.49 11.08
C LEU A 145 -4.27 13.44 12.13
N TYR A 146 -5.21 14.31 11.72
CA TYR A 146 -5.94 15.16 12.66
C TYR A 146 -6.72 14.31 13.66
N GLU A 147 -7.49 13.32 13.22
CA GLU A 147 -8.23 12.44 14.14
C GLU A 147 -7.31 11.69 15.12
N ALA A 148 -6.12 11.28 14.67
CA ALA A 148 -5.18 10.52 15.48
C ALA A 148 -4.43 11.39 16.50
N THR A 149 -4.24 12.68 16.23
CA THR A 149 -3.33 13.53 17.02
C THR A 149 -3.96 14.80 17.59
N PHE A 150 -5.10 15.21 17.05
CA PHE A 150 -5.76 16.50 17.29
C PHE A 150 -4.88 17.74 17.03
N GLU A 151 -3.78 17.59 16.29
CA GLU A 151 -2.94 18.72 15.88
C GLU A 151 -3.65 19.53 14.79
N LEU A 152 -4.03 20.77 15.11
CA LEU A 152 -4.84 21.64 14.24
C LEU A 152 -4.19 21.88 12.86
N ALA A 153 -2.86 21.86 12.77
CA ALA A 153 -2.14 22.04 11.51
C ALA A 153 -2.57 21.02 10.43
N TRP A 154 -2.96 19.80 10.81
CA TRP A 154 -3.45 18.81 9.85
C TRP A 154 -4.83 19.19 9.29
N LEU A 155 -5.69 19.75 10.13
CA LEU A 155 -7.02 20.21 9.70
C LEU A 155 -6.92 21.44 8.79
N GLU A 156 -6.01 22.36 9.08
CA GLU A 156 -5.73 23.52 8.22
C GLU A 156 -5.23 23.08 6.83
N LYS A 157 -4.32 22.10 6.79
CA LYS A 157 -3.84 21.49 5.54
C LYS A 157 -4.95 20.74 4.79
N ALA A 158 -5.83 20.04 5.52
CA ALA A 158 -7.01 19.39 4.94
C ALA A 158 -7.95 20.42 4.26
N ALA A 159 -8.20 21.56 4.90
CA ALA A 159 -9.00 22.64 4.32
C ALA A 159 -8.34 23.19 3.05
N ALA A 160 -7.03 23.51 3.11
CA ALA A 160 -6.30 24.06 1.96
C ALA A 160 -6.28 23.10 0.75
N ILE A 161 -6.08 21.80 0.98
CA ILE A 161 -6.08 20.84 -0.13
C ILE A 161 -7.49 20.62 -0.70
N ALA A 162 -8.53 20.72 0.13
CA ALA A 162 -9.92 20.67 -0.33
C ALA A 162 -10.27 21.89 -1.20
N GLU A 163 -9.82 23.09 -0.83
CA GLU A 163 -9.97 24.29 -1.67
C GLU A 163 -9.30 24.10 -3.04
N ASN A 164 -8.06 23.60 -3.05
CA ASN A 164 -7.36 23.26 -4.29
C ASN A 164 -8.13 22.24 -5.14
N MET A 165 -8.79 21.26 -4.51
CA MET A 165 -9.63 20.30 -5.24
C MET A 165 -10.77 20.99 -5.99
N PHE A 166 -11.45 21.92 -5.32
CA PHE A 166 -12.53 22.69 -5.93
C PHE A 166 -12.05 23.63 -7.03
N GLU A 167 -10.89 24.27 -6.87
CA GLU A 167 -10.34 25.16 -7.89
C GLU A 167 -9.90 24.43 -9.16
N LEU A 168 -9.22 23.28 -8.99
CA LEU A 168 -8.59 22.58 -10.11
C LEU A 168 -9.54 21.61 -10.82
N PHE A 169 -10.41 20.93 -10.08
CA PHE A 169 -11.13 19.76 -10.60
C PHE A 169 -12.65 19.91 -10.62
N TRP A 170 -13.26 20.84 -9.90
CA TRP A 170 -14.72 20.89 -9.78
C TRP A 170 -15.42 21.30 -11.08
N ASP A 171 -16.43 20.51 -11.48
CA ASP A 171 -17.35 20.90 -12.54
C ASP A 171 -18.47 21.80 -11.98
N LYS A 172 -18.37 23.09 -12.26
CA LYS A 172 -19.36 24.10 -11.81
C LYS A 172 -20.74 23.93 -12.44
N GLU A 173 -20.86 23.22 -13.56
CA GLU A 173 -22.13 23.03 -14.27
C GLU A 173 -22.86 21.77 -13.83
N LYS A 174 -22.13 20.64 -13.72
CA LYS A 174 -22.73 19.32 -13.46
C LYS A 174 -22.33 18.69 -12.13
N GLY A 175 -21.51 19.37 -11.32
CA GLY A 175 -20.98 18.87 -10.06
C GLY A 175 -19.99 17.71 -10.24
N ALA A 176 -19.46 17.20 -9.13
CA ALA A 176 -18.35 16.25 -9.09
C ALA A 176 -17.04 16.80 -9.69
N PHE A 177 -15.96 16.07 -9.47
CA PHE A 177 -14.61 16.44 -9.88
C PHE A 177 -14.21 15.74 -11.18
N PHE A 178 -13.62 16.48 -12.09
CA PHE A 178 -12.90 15.95 -13.24
C PHE A 178 -11.65 15.19 -12.78
N PHE A 179 -11.25 14.20 -13.57
CA PHE A 179 -10.06 13.39 -13.30
C PHE A 179 -8.78 14.23 -13.33
N SER A 180 -8.57 14.98 -14.41
CA SER A 180 -7.43 15.88 -14.60
C SER A 180 -7.73 17.31 -14.13
N GLY A 181 -6.69 18.01 -13.69
CA GLY A 181 -6.78 19.43 -13.31
C GLY A 181 -7.09 20.33 -14.51
N SER A 182 -7.67 21.50 -14.26
CA SER A 182 -7.95 22.53 -15.27
C SER A 182 -6.67 23.13 -15.88
N ASP A 183 -5.54 22.95 -15.20
CA ASP A 183 -4.18 23.36 -15.58
C ASP A 183 -3.37 22.27 -16.28
N ALA A 184 -3.93 21.06 -16.44
CA ALA A 184 -3.29 19.98 -17.17
C ALA A 184 -3.37 20.20 -18.69
N GLU A 185 -2.73 19.32 -19.46
CA GLU A 185 -2.82 19.34 -20.92
C GLU A 185 -4.29 19.32 -21.38
N ALA A 186 -4.60 20.14 -22.40
CA ALA A 186 -5.93 20.26 -22.93
C ALA A 186 -6.37 18.94 -23.59
N LEU A 187 -7.21 18.18 -22.89
CA LEU A 187 -7.85 16.98 -23.41
C LEU A 187 -9.12 17.33 -24.20
N LEU A 188 -9.44 16.55 -25.23
CA LEU A 188 -10.70 16.67 -25.97
C LEU A 188 -11.93 16.51 -25.06
N VAL A 189 -11.81 15.65 -24.05
CA VAL A 189 -12.83 15.38 -23.03
C VAL A 189 -12.13 15.23 -21.69
N ARG A 190 -12.62 15.94 -20.67
CA ARG A 190 -12.25 15.70 -19.27
C ARG A 190 -13.28 14.77 -18.66
N GLU A 191 -12.85 13.55 -18.36
CA GLU A 191 -13.71 12.54 -17.76
C GLU A 191 -13.86 12.74 -16.25
N LYS A 192 -14.92 12.16 -15.68
CA LYS A 192 -15.14 12.09 -14.24
C LYS A 192 -15.12 10.63 -13.85
N GLU A 193 -14.10 10.23 -13.11
CA GLU A 193 -14.00 8.87 -12.62
C GLU A 193 -14.82 8.72 -11.34
N VAL A 194 -15.80 7.83 -11.37
CA VAL A 194 -16.72 7.53 -10.26
C VAL A 194 -16.76 6.04 -9.92
N TYR A 195 -16.00 5.23 -10.66
CA TYR A 195 -15.96 3.79 -10.47
C TYR A 195 -14.88 3.42 -9.47
N ASP A 196 -15.27 2.76 -8.38
CA ASP A 196 -14.34 2.26 -7.38
C ASP A 196 -13.79 0.90 -7.84
N GLY A 197 -12.50 0.89 -8.18
CA GLY A 197 -11.78 -0.30 -8.67
C GLY A 197 -10.98 -0.99 -7.58
N ALA A 198 -9.70 -1.23 -7.84
CA ALA A 198 -8.76 -1.73 -6.83
C ALA A 198 -8.56 -0.72 -5.67
N MET A 199 -8.82 0.56 -5.94
CA MET A 199 -8.84 1.65 -4.96
C MET A 199 -10.14 2.44 -5.13
N PRO A 200 -10.62 3.13 -4.07
CA PRO A 200 -11.71 4.08 -4.21
C PRO A 200 -11.34 5.19 -5.19
N SER A 201 -12.28 5.57 -6.05
CA SER A 201 -12.11 6.68 -6.99
C SER A 201 -11.89 8.00 -6.25
N GLY A 202 -11.25 8.96 -6.92
CA GLY A 202 -11.05 10.29 -6.35
C GLY A 202 -12.36 10.98 -5.98
N ASN A 203 -13.42 10.82 -6.78
CA ASN A 203 -14.75 11.35 -6.44
C ASN A 203 -15.38 10.67 -5.22
N SER A 204 -15.30 9.35 -5.12
CA SER A 204 -15.81 8.59 -3.96
C SER A 204 -15.11 9.01 -2.67
N THR A 205 -13.78 9.08 -2.68
CA THR A 205 -13.00 9.54 -1.53
C THR A 205 -13.29 10.99 -1.19
N ALA A 206 -13.32 11.89 -2.18
CA ALA A 206 -13.63 13.31 -1.96
C ALA A 206 -15.00 13.50 -1.32
N LEU A 207 -16.03 12.80 -1.81
CA LEU A 207 -17.37 12.84 -1.25
C LEU A 207 -17.36 12.44 0.23
N HIS A 208 -16.67 11.34 0.58
CA HIS A 208 -16.58 10.87 1.97
C HIS A 208 -15.80 11.83 2.89
N GLN A 209 -14.82 12.60 2.37
CA GLN A 209 -14.05 13.51 3.22
C GLN A 209 -14.70 14.88 3.38
N LEU A 210 -15.52 15.32 2.42
CA LEU A 210 -16.10 16.67 2.38
C LEU A 210 -17.51 16.77 2.97
N PHE A 211 -18.24 15.65 3.04
CA PHE A 211 -19.65 15.60 3.47
C PHE A 211 -19.87 14.48 4.50
#